data_AF-A0A820JM61-F1
#
_entry.id   AF-A0A820JM61-F1
#
_cell.length_a   1.000
_cell.length_b   1.000
_cell.length_c   1.000
_cell.angle_alpha   90.00
_cell.angle_beta   90.00
_cell.angle_gamma   90.00
#
_symmetry.space_group_name_H-M   'P 1'
#
loop_
_entity.id
_entity.type
_entity.pdbx_description
1 polymer ?
#
loop_
_entity_poly.entity_id
_entity_poly.type
_entity_poly.pdbx_seq_one_letter_code
_entity_poly.pdbx_strand_id
1 'polypeptide(L)'
;MILKNIFVLVIIAISTLRANAQYPVPIPPGGRMAVHGWLILPWNTNATEGPIQAWFSHHVPEFGADSPHNFQIVLNGTLTVRELTTAVYLNESTSVPSYPDLRYLSYPRDMSSSGDTKPFQHMYFAHEIHSVPDFDHIIHVSIDTTQCHCEKNFPLLCNSENILQQIRTPGVEWSFPTLTNDLQNRLLPPTVIKGRITSGPVLCPITVLESIHCMIGPDFNHKC
;
A
#
# COMPACT_ATOMS: atom_id res chain seq x y z
N MET A 1 -7.77 -8.35 22.34
CA MET A 1 -6.62 -9.17 21.88
C MET A 1 -7.19 -10.26 21.01
N ILE A 2 -7.20 -10.06 19.69
CA ILE A 2 -7.78 -10.99 18.71
C ILE A 2 -6.76 -11.16 17.58
N LEU A 3 -6.59 -12.41 17.16
CA LEU A 3 -5.59 -12.91 16.22
C LEU A 3 -5.49 -12.10 14.92
N LYS A 4 -4.24 -11.80 14.54
CA LYS A 4 -3.82 -11.35 13.21
C LYS A 4 -3.92 -12.52 12.23
N ASN A 5 -4.65 -12.33 11.12
CA ASN A 5 -4.50 -13.08 9.86
C ASN A 5 -5.27 -12.33 8.78
N ILE A 6 -4.59 -11.54 7.93
CA ILE A 6 -5.27 -10.74 6.89
C ILE A 6 -4.44 -10.70 5.59
N PHE A 7 -5.16 -10.88 4.47
CA PHE A 7 -4.71 -11.12 3.09
C PHE A 7 -5.10 -9.96 2.15
N VAL A 8 -4.24 -9.60 1.19
CA VAL A 8 -4.41 -8.57 0.13
C VAL A 8 -3.72 -9.05 -1.15
N LEU A 9 -4.26 -8.55 -2.25
CA LEU A 9 -4.29 -9.15 -3.58
C LEU A 9 -3.52 -8.25 -4.56
N VAL A 10 -2.41 -8.73 -5.13
CA VAL A 10 -1.74 -8.07 -6.25
C VAL A 10 -2.09 -8.79 -7.54
N ILE A 11 -2.71 -8.06 -8.47
CA ILE A 11 -3.28 -8.60 -9.71
C ILE A 11 -2.25 -8.53 -10.84
N ILE A 12 -1.73 -9.67 -11.29
CA ILE A 12 -0.99 -9.77 -12.55
C ILE A 12 -1.83 -10.60 -13.51
N ALA A 13 -2.64 -9.93 -14.33
CA ALA A 13 -3.52 -10.57 -15.31
C ALA A 13 -2.73 -10.92 -16.58
N ILE A 14 -2.52 -12.22 -16.83
CA ILE A 14 -2.11 -12.73 -18.14
C ILE A 14 -3.39 -13.24 -18.82
N SER A 15 -3.96 -12.46 -19.74
CA SER A 15 -5.22 -12.81 -20.40
C SER A 15 -4.98 -13.51 -21.74
N THR A 16 -5.51 -14.72 -21.90
CA THR A 16 -5.84 -15.25 -23.24
C THR A 16 -7.21 -14.68 -23.64
N LEU A 17 -7.23 -13.68 -24.51
CA LEU A 17 -8.45 -13.00 -24.96
C LEU A 17 -9.33 -13.96 -25.78
N ARG A 18 -10.50 -14.33 -25.23
CA ARG A 18 -11.66 -14.76 -26.02
C ARG A 18 -12.65 -13.60 -26.02
N ALA A 19 -12.72 -12.86 -27.13
CA ALA A 19 -13.69 -11.79 -27.28
C ALA A 19 -15.09 -12.40 -27.42
N ASN A 20 -15.96 -12.18 -26.44
CA ASN A 20 -17.38 -12.46 -26.54
C ASN A 20 -18.13 -11.12 -26.40
N ALA A 21 -18.76 -10.68 -27.49
CA ALA A 21 -19.27 -9.32 -27.65
C ALA A 21 -20.75 -9.16 -27.23
N GLN A 22 -21.16 -9.78 -26.13
CA GLN A 22 -22.53 -9.67 -25.61
C GLN A 22 -22.59 -8.62 -24.49
N TYR A 23 -23.43 -7.59 -24.66
CA TYR A 23 -23.72 -6.57 -23.64
C TYR A 23 -25.17 -6.70 -23.14
N PRO A 24 -25.44 -6.58 -21.83
CA PRO A 24 -24.46 -6.51 -20.75
C PRO A 24 -23.68 -7.83 -20.65
N VAL A 25 -22.41 -7.75 -20.24
CA VAL A 25 -21.61 -8.97 -20.06
C VAL A 25 -22.22 -9.76 -18.89
N PRO A 26 -22.60 -11.03 -19.06
CA PRO A 26 -23.18 -11.82 -17.98
C PRO A 26 -22.23 -11.88 -16.79
N ILE A 27 -22.75 -11.58 -15.60
CA ILE A 27 -21.99 -11.69 -14.35
C ILE A 27 -21.72 -13.19 -14.10
N PRO A 28 -20.47 -13.62 -13.87
CA PRO A 28 -20.18 -15.02 -13.55
C PRO A 28 -20.88 -15.42 -12.25
N PRO A 29 -21.20 -16.72 -12.05
CA PRO A 29 -21.83 -17.19 -10.82
C PRO A 29 -21.07 -16.72 -9.56
N GLY A 30 -21.75 -16.01 -8.67
CA GLY A 30 -21.17 -15.43 -7.45
C GLY A 30 -20.45 -14.09 -7.61
N GLY A 31 -20.38 -13.53 -8.82
CA GLY A 31 -19.81 -12.21 -9.08
C GLY A 31 -20.72 -11.07 -8.60
N ARG A 32 -20.13 -9.89 -8.34
CA ARG A 32 -20.85 -8.64 -8.07
C ARG A 32 -20.32 -7.53 -8.97
N MET A 33 -21.21 -6.63 -9.40
CA MET A 33 -20.83 -5.40 -10.09
C MET A 33 -20.30 -4.40 -9.07
N ALA A 34 -19.08 -3.91 -9.26
CA ALA A 34 -18.54 -2.79 -8.51
C ALA A 34 -18.73 -1.51 -9.33
N VAL A 35 -19.35 -0.49 -8.74
CA VAL A 35 -19.60 0.83 -9.36
C VAL A 35 -18.32 1.59 -9.73
N HIS A 36 -17.21 1.28 -9.06
CA HIS A 36 -15.87 1.73 -9.42
C HIS A 36 -15.06 0.47 -9.65
N GLY A 37 -14.73 0.21 -10.92
CA GLY A 37 -14.30 -1.10 -11.42
C GLY A 37 -13.10 -1.74 -10.71
N TRP A 38 -12.67 -2.84 -11.32
CA TRP A 38 -11.44 -3.60 -11.08
C TRP A 38 -11.56 -4.92 -10.31
N LEU A 39 -12.74 -5.34 -9.82
CA LEU A 39 -12.78 -6.65 -9.17
C LEU A 39 -14.14 -7.38 -9.21
N ILE A 40 -14.18 -8.51 -9.92
CA ILE A 40 -15.21 -9.55 -9.77
C ILE A 40 -14.50 -10.80 -9.21
N LEU A 41 -14.33 -10.84 -7.89
CA LEU A 41 -13.87 -12.06 -7.20
C LEU A 41 -14.90 -13.18 -7.39
N PRO A 42 -14.49 -14.47 -7.43
CA PRO A 42 -15.17 -15.43 -6.59
C PRO A 42 -14.78 -15.15 -5.14
N TRP A 43 -15.69 -14.57 -4.35
CA TRP A 43 -15.53 -14.33 -2.91
C TRP A 43 -15.39 -15.63 -2.08
N ASN A 44 -15.70 -16.77 -2.70
CA ASN A 44 -15.82 -18.07 -2.05
C ASN A 44 -14.63 -19.01 -2.30
N THR A 45 -13.41 -18.47 -2.35
CA THR A 45 -12.22 -19.31 -2.36
C THR A 45 -11.62 -19.32 -0.96
N ASN A 46 -11.66 -20.46 -0.28
CA ASN A 46 -10.81 -20.72 0.90
C ASN A 46 -9.31 -20.80 0.51
N ALA A 47 -8.93 -20.19 -0.62
CA ALA A 47 -7.59 -20.24 -1.16
C ALA A 47 -6.76 -19.18 -0.46
N THR A 48 -5.93 -19.63 0.48
CA THR A 48 -4.99 -18.79 1.21
C THR A 48 -3.65 -18.64 0.47
N GLU A 49 -3.37 -19.48 -0.53
CA GLU A 49 -2.11 -19.50 -1.27
C GLU A 49 -2.30 -19.89 -2.74
N GLY A 50 -1.43 -19.38 -3.62
CA GLY A 50 -1.36 -19.74 -5.04
C GLY A 50 -2.16 -18.83 -6.00
N PRO A 51 -2.12 -19.13 -7.32
CA PRO A 51 -2.86 -18.38 -8.33
C PRO A 51 -4.37 -18.67 -8.24
N ILE A 52 -5.15 -17.69 -7.79
CA ILE A 52 -6.62 -17.73 -7.69
C ILE A 52 -7.21 -17.28 -9.03
N GLN A 53 -8.06 -18.09 -9.65
CA GLN A 53 -8.81 -17.64 -10.83
C GLN A 53 -9.80 -16.54 -10.44
N ALA A 54 -9.79 -15.43 -11.15
CA ALA A 54 -10.67 -14.30 -10.91
C ALA A 54 -11.07 -13.58 -12.19
N TRP A 55 -12.17 -12.84 -12.08
CA TRP A 55 -12.69 -12.02 -13.16
C TRP A 55 -12.41 -10.55 -12.86
N PHE A 56 -11.90 -9.81 -13.84
CA PHE A 56 -11.65 -8.38 -13.73
C PHE A 56 -12.66 -7.66 -14.61
N SER A 57 -13.47 -6.79 -14.01
CA SER A 57 -14.40 -5.95 -14.75
C SER A 57 -13.95 -4.52 -14.69
N HIS A 58 -13.64 -3.95 -15.84
CA HIS A 58 -13.52 -2.51 -16.01
C HIS A 58 -14.80 -2.02 -16.67
N HIS A 59 -15.57 -1.23 -15.93
CA HIS A 59 -16.71 -0.49 -16.44
C HIS A 59 -16.29 0.98 -16.47
N VAL A 60 -16.42 1.60 -17.64
CA VAL A 60 -16.24 3.05 -17.77
C VAL A 60 -17.46 3.70 -17.07
N PRO A 61 -17.30 4.79 -16.30
CA PRO A 61 -18.45 5.47 -15.70
C PRO A 61 -19.49 5.77 -16.79
N GLU A 62 -20.77 5.60 -16.45
CA GLU A 62 -21.89 5.75 -17.38
C GLU A 62 -21.83 7.11 -18.08
N PHE A 63 -21.22 7.14 -19.27
CA PHE A 63 -21.41 8.24 -20.18
C PHE A 63 -22.84 8.15 -20.72
N GLY A 64 -23.45 9.29 -21.06
CA GLY A 64 -24.83 9.34 -21.57
C GLY A 64 -25.10 8.31 -22.67
N ALA A 65 -26.36 7.95 -22.85
CA ALA A 65 -26.82 6.78 -23.64
C ALA A 65 -26.22 6.64 -25.06
N ASP A 66 -25.71 7.72 -25.64
CA ASP A 66 -25.16 7.77 -27.00
C ASP A 66 -23.62 7.74 -27.04
N SER A 67 -22.95 7.53 -25.90
CA SER A 67 -21.50 7.50 -25.88
C SER A 67 -20.95 6.21 -26.51
N PRO A 68 -20.08 6.30 -27.52
CA PRO A 68 -19.39 5.14 -28.08
C PRO A 68 -18.43 4.48 -27.06
N HIS A 69 -18.28 5.08 -25.88
CA HIS A 69 -17.43 4.61 -24.78
C HIS A 69 -18.21 3.86 -23.69
N ASN A 70 -19.49 3.52 -23.91
CA ASN A 70 -20.28 2.70 -22.98
C ASN A 70 -20.00 1.19 -23.22
N PHE A 71 -18.85 0.71 -22.74
CA PHE A 71 -18.45 -0.68 -22.84
C PHE A 71 -17.97 -1.22 -21.49
N GLN A 72 -18.11 -2.53 -21.31
CA GLN A 72 -17.57 -3.26 -20.17
C GLN A 72 -16.52 -4.24 -20.67
N ILE A 73 -15.31 -4.18 -20.10
CA ILE A 73 -14.26 -5.15 -20.36
C ILE A 73 -14.26 -6.14 -19.20
N VAL A 74 -14.50 -7.41 -19.49
CA VAL A 74 -14.39 -8.50 -18.53
C VAL A 74 -13.26 -9.43 -18.93
N LEU A 75 -12.24 -9.55 -18.08
CA LEU A 75 -11.07 -10.39 -18.29
C LEU A 75 -11.12 -11.55 -17.30
N ASN A 76 -10.84 -12.77 -17.78
CA ASN A 76 -10.53 -13.90 -16.90
C ASN A 76 -9.01 -13.96 -16.72
N GLY A 77 -8.53 -14.08 -15.49
CA GLY A 77 -7.10 -14.21 -15.22
C GLY A 77 -6.81 -14.78 -13.85
N THR A 78 -5.53 -15.01 -13.59
CA THR A 78 -5.05 -15.55 -12.31
C THR A 78 -4.52 -14.45 -11.40
N LEU A 79 -4.82 -14.56 -10.12
CA LEU A 79 -4.37 -13.70 -9.04
C LEU A 79 -3.39 -14.44 -8.15
N THR A 80 -2.13 -14.02 -8.15
CA THR A 80 -1.17 -14.58 -7.20
C THR A 80 -1.19 -13.74 -5.94
N VAL A 81 -1.67 -14.31 -4.85
CA VAL A 81 -1.53 -13.71 -3.52
C VAL A 81 -0.05 -13.84 -3.11
N ARG A 82 0.63 -12.71 -2.92
CA ARG A 82 1.99 -12.67 -2.35
C ARG A 82 1.90 -12.27 -0.89
N GLU A 83 2.80 -12.78 -0.05
CA GLU A 83 2.96 -12.42 1.37
C GLU A 83 3.47 -10.97 1.56
N LEU A 84 2.74 -9.98 1.06
CA LEU A 84 3.09 -8.55 1.18
C LEU A 84 1.90 -7.70 1.63
N THR A 85 0.96 -8.34 2.32
CA THR A 85 -0.26 -7.68 2.76
C THR A 85 -0.10 -7.06 4.12
N THR A 86 -0.47 -5.77 4.22
CA THR A 86 -0.89 -5.21 5.50
C THR A 86 -2.21 -4.48 5.32
N ALA A 87 -3.21 -4.91 6.09
CA ALA A 87 -4.44 -4.15 6.27
C ALA A 87 -4.28 -3.34 7.56
N VAL A 88 -4.54 -2.04 7.47
CA VAL A 88 -4.61 -1.15 8.61
C VAL A 88 -6.07 -0.80 8.82
N TYR A 89 -6.59 -1.00 10.03
CA TYR A 89 -7.98 -0.65 10.37
C TYR A 89 -7.99 0.67 11.11
N LEU A 90 -8.88 1.57 10.67
CA LEU A 90 -9.22 2.74 11.45
C LEU A 90 -10.02 2.29 12.67
N ASN A 91 -9.50 2.58 13.86
CA ASN A 91 -10.28 2.47 15.07
C ASN A 91 -11.18 3.70 15.17
N GLU A 92 -12.50 3.52 15.02
CA GLU A 92 -13.48 4.60 15.13
C GLU A 92 -13.68 5.10 16.58
N SER A 93 -13.08 4.42 17.56
CA SER A 93 -13.20 4.79 18.96
C SER A 93 -12.38 6.03 19.30
N THR A 94 -13.04 7.09 19.73
CA THR A 94 -12.41 8.32 20.26
C THR A 94 -11.69 8.13 21.60
N SER A 95 -11.83 6.96 22.23
CA SER A 95 -11.14 6.62 23.47
C SER A 95 -9.69 6.15 23.27
N VAL A 96 -9.29 5.86 22.03
CA VAL A 96 -7.92 5.49 21.69
C VAL A 96 -7.22 6.72 21.12
N PRO A 97 -6.11 7.18 21.74
CA PRO A 97 -5.40 8.36 21.24
C PRO A 97 -4.66 8.04 19.94
N SER A 98 -4.64 9.00 19.01
CA SER A 98 -3.82 8.90 17.80
C SER A 98 -2.33 8.88 18.15
N TYR A 99 -1.51 8.33 17.25
CA TYR A 99 -0.06 8.44 17.41
C TYR A 99 0.35 9.92 17.52
N PRO A 100 1.27 10.27 18.43
CA PRO A 100 1.72 11.65 18.57
C PRO A 100 2.54 12.10 17.36
N ASP A 101 3.18 11.15 16.69
CA ASP A 101 4.07 11.34 15.56
C ASP A 101 3.53 10.66 14.29
N LEU A 102 3.87 11.23 13.13
CA LEU A 102 3.48 10.67 11.85
C LEU A 102 4.17 9.31 11.60
N ARG A 103 3.40 8.29 11.18
CA ARG A 103 3.89 6.91 11.04
C ARG A 103 3.55 6.27 9.71
N TYR A 104 4.46 5.44 9.21
CA TYR A 104 4.28 4.75 7.94
C TYR A 104 4.82 3.33 8.01
N LEU A 105 4.18 2.42 7.28
CA LEU A 105 4.71 1.11 6.95
C LEU A 105 5.43 1.17 5.61
N SER A 106 6.62 0.59 5.52
CA SER A 106 7.43 0.64 4.30
C SER A 106 7.40 -0.65 3.50
N TYR A 107 7.33 -0.53 2.17
CA TYR A 107 7.35 -1.64 1.22
C TYR A 107 8.39 -1.38 0.13
N PRO A 108 9.49 -2.15 0.06
CA PRO A 108 10.50 -1.98 -0.98
C PRO A 108 9.89 -2.20 -2.37
N ARG A 109 10.23 -1.32 -3.32
CA ARG A 109 9.84 -1.50 -4.73
C ARG A 109 10.68 -2.58 -5.41
N ASP A 110 11.94 -2.67 -5.00
CA ASP A 110 12.88 -3.71 -5.43
C ASP A 110 13.12 -4.65 -4.25
N MET A 111 12.78 -5.92 -4.44
CA MET A 111 12.96 -7.02 -3.48
C MET A 111 14.26 -7.79 -3.75
N SER A 112 15.21 -7.21 -4.51
CA SER A 112 16.53 -7.79 -4.71
C SER A 112 17.21 -8.09 -3.37
N SER A 113 18.03 -9.14 -3.36
CA SER A 113 18.72 -9.62 -2.15
C SER A 113 19.51 -8.51 -1.45
N SER A 114 19.67 -8.61 -0.12
CA SER A 114 20.44 -7.67 0.71
C SER A 114 21.88 -7.42 0.22
N GLY A 115 22.47 -8.35 -0.53
CA GLY A 115 23.79 -8.19 -1.15
C GLY A 115 23.88 -7.14 -2.27
N ASP A 116 22.75 -6.63 -2.77
CA ASP A 116 22.72 -5.54 -3.75
C ASP A 116 22.96 -4.19 -3.05
N THR A 117 24.15 -3.60 -3.20
CA THR A 117 24.58 -2.39 -2.48
C THR A 117 24.20 -1.09 -3.19
N LYS A 118 23.00 -1.03 -3.77
CA LYS A 118 22.51 0.22 -4.37
C LYS A 118 22.48 1.32 -3.30
N PRO A 119 23.04 2.52 -3.59
CA PRO A 119 23.06 3.62 -2.63
C PRO A 119 21.63 4.09 -2.28
N PHE A 120 20.69 3.98 -3.22
CA PHE A 120 19.30 4.38 -3.05
C PHE A 120 18.37 3.17 -3.03
N GLN A 121 17.49 3.12 -2.03
CA GLN A 121 16.39 2.18 -1.95
C GLN A 121 15.06 2.92 -2.18
N HIS A 122 14.35 2.54 -3.25
CA HIS A 122 13.00 3.05 -3.48
C HIS A 122 11.97 2.22 -2.72
N MET A 123 11.01 2.90 -2.09
CA MET A 123 9.98 2.27 -1.26
C MET A 123 8.64 2.98 -1.39
N TYR A 124 7.55 2.25 -1.17
CA TYR A 124 6.25 2.83 -0.89
C TYR A 124 6.05 2.92 0.63
N PHE A 125 5.60 4.06 1.10
CA PHE A 125 5.26 4.29 2.50
C PHE A 125 3.73 4.43 2.58
N ALA A 126 3.09 3.57 3.36
CA ALA A 126 1.65 3.58 3.61
C ALA A 126 1.40 4.08 5.03
N HIS A 127 0.61 5.14 5.18
CA HIS A 127 0.34 5.77 6.46
C HIS A 127 -0.32 4.79 7.43
N GLU A 128 0.15 4.75 8.68
CA GLU A 128 -0.46 3.91 9.70
C GLU A 128 -1.64 4.63 10.35
N ILE A 129 -2.83 4.32 9.83
CA ILE A 129 -4.09 4.82 10.36
C ILE A 129 -4.39 4.17 11.72
N HIS A 130 -4.60 4.97 12.77
CA HIS A 130 -4.87 4.45 14.11
C HIS A 130 -6.26 4.82 14.62
N SER A 131 -6.57 6.11 14.74
CA SER A 131 -7.79 6.60 15.38
C SER A 131 -8.24 7.95 14.84
N VAL A 132 -9.56 8.15 14.77
CA VAL A 132 -10.18 9.35 14.18
C VAL A 132 -9.89 10.61 15.02
N PRO A 133 -9.60 11.78 14.40
CA PRO A 133 -9.40 11.99 12.96
C PRO A 133 -8.05 11.47 12.48
N ASP A 134 -8.07 10.80 11.32
CA ASP A 134 -6.88 10.26 10.65
C ASP A 134 -7.09 10.30 9.12
N PHE A 135 -6.03 10.03 8.36
CA PHE A 135 -6.05 10.07 6.90
C PHE A 135 -5.30 8.90 6.28
N ASP A 136 -5.79 8.44 5.14
CA ASP A 136 -5.10 7.47 4.29
C ASP A 136 -4.12 8.22 3.39
N HIS A 137 -2.89 7.73 3.29
CA HIS A 137 -1.85 8.36 2.49
C HIS A 137 -0.77 7.35 2.09
N ILE A 138 -0.51 7.28 0.78
CA ILE A 138 0.56 6.46 0.20
C ILE A 138 1.50 7.37 -0.57
N ILE A 139 2.79 7.26 -0.26
CA ILE A 139 3.85 8.05 -0.90
C ILE A 139 4.94 7.14 -1.48
N HIS A 140 5.59 7.59 -2.55
CA HIS A 140 6.83 7.01 -3.05
C HIS A 140 8.01 7.77 -2.46
N VAL A 141 8.95 7.03 -1.89
CA VAL A 141 10.17 7.60 -1.32
C VAL A 141 11.43 6.97 -1.90
N SER A 142 12.55 7.67 -1.73
CA SER A 142 13.91 7.15 -1.89
C SER A 142 14.66 7.33 -0.59
N ILE A 143 15.35 6.27 -0.15
CA ILE A 143 16.20 6.28 1.04
C ILE A 143 17.66 6.16 0.58
N ASP A 144 18.49 7.13 0.98
CA ASP A 144 19.94 7.02 0.80
C ASP A 144 20.52 6.14 1.92
N THR A 145 20.74 4.87 1.58
CA THR A 145 21.21 3.84 2.52
C THR A 145 22.64 4.09 3.01
N THR A 146 23.43 4.90 2.29
CA THR A 146 24.81 5.24 2.68
C THR A 146 24.87 6.25 3.81
N GLN A 147 23.79 7.01 4.00
CA GLN A 147 23.64 8.01 5.07
C GLN A 147 22.84 7.50 6.26
N CYS A 148 22.29 6.28 6.17
CA CYS A 148 21.64 5.62 7.27
C CYS A 148 22.66 5.27 8.36
N HIS A 149 22.31 5.56 9.61
CA HIS A 149 23.14 5.27 10.76
C HIS A 149 22.25 4.89 11.93
N CYS A 150 22.85 4.31 12.96
CA CYS A 150 22.14 4.06 14.19
C CYS A 150 22.33 5.16 15.21
N GLU A 151 21.38 5.25 16.14
CA GLU A 151 21.60 5.96 17.39
C GLU A 151 22.82 5.38 18.14
N LYS A 152 23.60 6.27 18.77
CA LYS A 152 24.93 6.00 19.34
C LYS A 152 24.99 4.85 20.37
N ASN A 153 23.85 4.40 20.89
CA ASN A 153 23.76 3.44 21.98
C ASN A 153 23.67 1.97 21.52
N PHE A 154 23.69 1.68 20.20
CA PHE A 154 23.42 0.32 19.68
C PHE A 154 24.47 -0.25 18.70
N PRO A 155 25.80 -0.11 18.94
CA PRO A 155 26.83 -0.41 17.94
C PRO A 155 26.80 -1.83 17.37
N LEU A 156 26.39 -2.83 18.16
CA LEU A 156 26.31 -4.24 17.72
C LEU A 156 25.22 -4.50 16.68
N LEU A 157 24.19 -3.65 16.61
CA LEU A 157 23.09 -3.76 15.65
C LEU A 157 23.33 -2.97 14.36
N CYS A 158 24.51 -2.34 14.22
CA CYS A 158 24.74 -1.23 13.30
C CYS A 158 25.83 -1.49 12.28
N ASN A 159 25.90 -2.73 11.78
CA ASN A 159 26.60 -2.99 10.53
C ASN A 159 25.67 -2.67 9.35
N SER A 160 26.26 -2.38 8.19
CA SER A 160 25.53 -1.98 6.98
C SER A 160 24.55 -3.05 6.49
N GLU A 161 24.87 -4.34 6.69
CA GLU A 161 24.02 -5.46 6.28
C GLU A 161 22.72 -5.51 7.09
N ASN A 162 22.81 -5.38 8.42
CA ASN A 162 21.66 -5.34 9.32
C ASN A 162 20.77 -4.11 9.06
N ILE A 163 21.38 -2.95 8.77
CA ILE A 163 20.65 -1.74 8.40
C ILE A 163 19.87 -1.97 7.10
N LEU A 164 20.53 -2.50 6.07
CA LEU A 164 19.89 -2.80 4.79
C LEU A 164 18.79 -3.85 4.94
N GLN A 165 19.01 -4.89 5.75
CA GLN A 165 18.00 -5.90 6.02
C GLN A 165 16.76 -5.30 6.70
N GLN A 166 16.94 -4.44 7.70
CA GLN A 166 15.83 -3.75 8.35
C GLN A 166 15.07 -2.85 7.36
N ILE A 167 15.78 -2.02 6.58
CA ILE A 167 15.13 -1.14 5.59
C ILE A 167 14.38 -1.96 4.53
N ARG A 168 14.94 -3.09 4.08
CA ARG A 168 14.33 -3.92 3.02
C ARG A 168 13.27 -4.88 3.53
N THR A 169 13.02 -4.96 4.83
CA THR A 169 11.94 -5.81 5.35
C THR A 169 10.59 -5.13 5.08
N PRO A 170 9.67 -5.78 4.34
CA PRO A 170 8.34 -5.21 4.10
C PRO A 170 7.55 -5.05 5.39
N GLY A 171 6.73 -4.00 5.46
CA GLY A 171 5.88 -3.72 6.62
C GLY A 171 6.66 -3.18 7.83
N VAL A 172 7.91 -2.76 7.64
CA VAL A 172 8.65 -2.08 8.71
C VAL A 172 8.01 -0.73 9.02
N GLU A 173 7.82 -0.49 10.31
CA GLU A 173 7.27 0.74 10.86
C GLU A 173 8.32 1.84 10.92
N TRP A 174 7.97 2.99 10.37
CA TRP A 174 8.73 4.22 10.39
C TRP A 174 7.98 5.28 11.17
N SER A 175 8.73 6.05 11.94
CA SER A 175 8.28 7.22 12.70
C SER A 175 8.99 8.47 12.21
N PHE A 176 8.29 9.59 12.26
CA PHE A 176 8.82 10.92 11.95
C PHE A 176 8.58 11.84 13.15
N PRO A 177 9.40 11.76 14.22
CA PRO A 177 9.10 12.38 15.52
C PRO A 177 9.01 13.91 15.52
N THR A 178 9.50 14.56 14.46
CA THR A 178 9.41 16.02 14.30
C THR A 178 8.09 16.47 13.67
N LEU A 179 7.24 15.54 13.24
CA LEU A 179 5.95 15.82 12.61
C LEU A 179 4.82 15.25 13.45
N THR A 180 3.85 16.10 13.78
CA THR A 180 2.59 15.67 14.38
C THR A 180 1.82 14.78 13.41
N ASN A 181 1.12 13.76 13.92
CA ASN A 181 0.23 12.94 13.08
C ASN A 181 -1.07 13.69 12.76
N ASP A 182 -1.01 14.55 11.75
CA ASP A 182 -2.19 15.25 11.22
C ASP A 182 -2.06 15.48 9.71
N LEU A 183 -3.19 15.79 9.08
CA LEU A 183 -3.27 15.98 7.63
C LEU A 183 -2.40 17.15 7.13
N GLN A 184 -2.21 18.18 7.96
CA GLN A 184 -1.42 19.36 7.63
C GLN A 184 0.08 19.04 7.57
N ASN A 185 0.53 18.10 8.40
CA ASN A 185 1.92 17.66 8.50
C ASN A 185 2.23 16.42 7.65
N ARG A 186 1.30 15.99 6.78
CA ARG A 186 1.55 14.88 5.85
C ARG A 186 2.78 15.14 4.96
N LEU A 187 3.50 14.09 4.62
CA LEU A 187 4.69 14.19 3.79
C LEU A 187 4.36 14.44 2.31
N LEU A 188 4.71 15.61 1.79
CA LEU A 188 4.50 15.94 0.37
C LEU A 188 5.84 16.06 -0.38
N PRO A 189 5.89 15.72 -1.67
CA PRO A 189 7.06 15.98 -2.49
C PRO A 189 7.22 17.48 -2.80
N PRO A 190 8.45 18.00 -2.97
CA PRO A 190 9.71 17.39 -2.60
C PRO A 190 10.06 17.69 -1.14
N THR A 191 10.17 16.66 -0.29
CA THR A 191 10.59 16.81 1.11
C THR A 191 11.72 15.84 1.42
N VAL A 192 12.77 16.34 2.08
CA VAL A 192 13.82 15.51 2.68
C VAL A 192 13.65 15.57 4.20
N ILE A 193 13.44 14.41 4.80
CA ILE A 193 13.19 14.29 6.24
C ILE A 193 13.93 13.09 6.83
N LYS A 194 14.22 13.12 8.13
CA LYS A 194 14.79 11.98 8.84
C LYS A 194 13.66 11.07 9.34
N GLY A 195 13.64 9.83 8.87
CA GLY A 195 12.78 8.77 9.39
C GLY A 195 13.55 7.87 10.36
N ARG A 196 12.83 7.32 11.33
CA ARG A 196 13.33 6.34 12.30
C ARG A 196 12.53 5.05 12.22
N ILE A 197 13.20 3.91 12.12
CA ILE A 197 12.54 2.60 12.27
C ILE A 197 12.11 2.42 13.74
N THR A 198 10.83 2.17 14.02
CA THR A 198 10.30 2.16 15.40
C THR A 198 10.84 0.99 16.24
N SER A 199 11.05 -0.16 15.59
CA SER A 199 11.54 -1.39 16.22
C SER A 199 13.07 -1.45 16.38
N GLY A 200 13.79 -0.44 15.90
CA GLY A 200 15.24 -0.44 15.82
C GLY A 200 15.89 0.92 16.05
N PRO A 201 17.24 0.97 16.06
CA PRO A 201 17.97 2.22 16.25
C PRO A 201 18.25 2.97 14.94
N VAL A 202 17.75 2.49 13.81
CA VAL A 202 18.13 2.99 12.47
C VAL A 202 17.43 4.31 12.16
N LEU A 203 18.25 5.29 11.79
CA LEU A 203 17.87 6.62 11.33
C LEU A 203 18.36 6.81 9.90
N CYS A 204 17.46 7.23 9.01
CA CYS A 204 17.79 7.44 7.60
C CYS A 204 17.23 8.77 7.09
N PRO A 205 17.96 9.48 6.20
CA PRO A 205 17.35 10.50 5.38
C PRO A 205 16.45 9.86 4.33
N ILE A 206 15.23 10.39 4.21
CA ILE A 206 14.18 9.93 3.31
C ILE A 206 13.77 11.11 2.44
N THR A 207 13.79 10.89 1.13
CA THR A 207 13.32 11.86 0.14
C THR A 207 11.97 11.42 -0.38
N VAL A 208 10.95 12.25 -0.19
CA VAL A 208 9.61 12.03 -0.74
C VAL A 208 9.60 12.46 -2.19
N LEU A 209 9.29 11.52 -3.07
CA LEU A 209 9.32 11.70 -4.53
C LEU A 209 7.93 11.99 -5.09
N GLU A 210 6.91 11.32 -4.57
CA GLU A 210 5.54 11.41 -5.08
C GLU A 210 4.52 11.13 -3.97
N SER A 211 3.37 11.80 -4.03
CA SER A 211 2.16 11.43 -3.28
C SER A 211 1.22 10.68 -4.21
N ILE A 212 1.09 9.38 -4.03
CA ILE A 212 0.35 8.48 -4.92
C ILE A 212 -1.15 8.52 -4.60
N HIS A 213 -1.48 8.56 -3.32
CA HIS A 213 -2.84 8.43 -2.84
C HIS A 213 -3.01 9.22 -1.55
N CYS A 214 -4.08 9.99 -1.42
CA CYS A 214 -4.49 10.50 -0.13
C CYS A 214 -6.00 10.65 -0.07
N MET A 215 -6.60 10.21 1.04
CA MET A 215 -8.02 10.37 1.32
C MET A 215 -8.24 10.60 2.82
N ILE A 216 -9.30 11.32 3.17
CA ILE A 216 -9.62 11.65 4.57
C ILE A 216 -10.89 10.90 4.97
N GLY A 217 -10.81 10.03 5.98
CA GLY A 217 -11.99 9.34 6.50
C GLY A 217 -12.96 10.29 7.23
N PRO A 218 -14.21 9.87 7.53
CA PRO A 218 -14.93 8.69 7.04
C PRO A 218 -15.65 8.91 5.69
N ASP A 219 -15.70 10.15 5.19
CA ASP A 219 -16.39 10.48 3.93
C ASP A 219 -15.48 10.37 2.68
N PHE A 220 -14.20 10.02 2.87
CA PHE A 220 -13.15 9.91 1.82
C PHE A 220 -13.23 11.01 0.76
N ASN A 221 -13.46 12.25 1.22
CA ASN A 221 -13.48 13.41 0.34
C ASN A 221 -12.09 13.60 -0.27
N HIS A 222 -12.04 13.94 -1.57
CA HIS A 222 -10.82 14.27 -2.33
C HIS A 222 -10.16 15.60 -1.90
N LYS A 223 -10.14 15.91 -0.60
CA LYS A 223 -9.53 17.14 -0.08
C LYS A 223 -8.04 16.98 0.25
N CYS A 224 -7.46 15.85 -0.14
CA CYS A 224 -6.05 15.74 -0.42
C CYS A 224 -5.83 15.91 -1.94
#